data_AF-A0A292YU81-F1
#
_entry.id   AF-A0A292YU81-F1
#
_cell.length_a   1.000
_cell.length_b   1.000
_cell.length_c   1.000
_cell.angle_alpha   90.00
_cell.angle_beta   90.00
_cell.angle_gamma   90.00
#
_symmetry.space_group_name_H-M   'P 1'
#
loop_
_entity.id
_entity.type
_entity.pdbx_description
1 polymer ?
#
loop_
_entity_poly.entity_id
_entity_poly.type
_entity_poly.pdbx_seq_one_letter_code
_entity_poly.pdbx_strand_id
1 'polypeptide(L)' 'MAARWEGEIRAGIVAMQASGDVGAGVDAGRTAAAILVGIQGGVVLQMSTGSVADLEAALDTAIAALRATAP' A
#
# COMPACT_ATOMS: atom_id res chain seq x y z
N MET A 1 -14.08 -4.17 9.25
CA MET A 1 -13.64 -2.99 8.46
C MET A 1 -12.22 -3.18 7.94
N ALA A 2 -11.22 -3.30 8.82
CA ALA A 2 -9.81 -3.49 8.45
C ALA A 2 -9.56 -4.67 7.49
N ALA A 3 -10.07 -5.86 7.81
CA ALA A 3 -9.91 -7.04 6.96
C ALA A 3 -10.51 -6.91 5.54
N ARG A 4 -11.56 -6.09 5.37
CA ARG A 4 -12.12 -5.79 4.05
C ARG A 4 -11.14 -4.94 3.25
N TRP A 5 -10.66 -3.85 3.85
CA TRP A 5 -9.69 -2.96 3.23
C TRP A 5 -8.37 -3.66 2.89
N GLU A 6 -7.85 -4.47 3.80
CA GLU A 6 -6.69 -5.32 3.55
C GLU A 6 -6.93 -6.26 2.35
N GLY A 7 -8.14 -6.82 2.26
CA GLY A 7 -8.55 -7.64 1.13
C GLY A 7 -8.54 -6.91 -0.21
N GLU A 8 -9.04 -5.67 -0.26
CA GLU A 8 -9.04 -4.83 -1.47
C GLU A 8 -7.60 -4.43 -1.88
N ILE A 9 -6.76 -4.04 -0.91
CA ILE A 9 -5.35 -3.70 -1.17
C ILE A 9 -4.62 -4.92 -1.72
N ARG A 10 -4.81 -6.09 -1.12
CA ARG A 10 -4.24 -7.35 -1.60
C ARG A 10 -4.70 -7.67 -3.02
N ALA A 11 -5.99 -7.48 -3.32
CA ALA A 11 -6.51 -7.69 -4.67
C ALA A 11 -5.85 -6.75 -5.70
N GLY A 12 -5.62 -5.49 -5.32
CA GLY A 12 -4.86 -4.54 -6.14
C GLY A 12 -3.43 -5.01 -6.42
N ILE A 13 -2.69 -5.47 -5.40
CA ILE A 13 -1.32 -6.00 -5.58
C ILE A 13 -1.33 -7.21 -6.52
N VAL A 14 -2.28 -8.14 -6.34
CA VAL A 14 -2.41 -9.32 -7.22
C VAL A 14 -2.73 -8.92 -8.66
N ALA A 15 -3.57 -7.91 -8.87
CA ALA A 15 -3.85 -7.38 -10.20
C ALA A 15 -2.59 -6.76 -10.83
N MET A 16 -1.79 -6.01 -10.06
CA MET A 16 -0.51 -5.44 -10.53
C MET A 16 0.54 -6.52 -10.83
N GLN A 17 0.53 -7.63 -10.09
CA GLN A 17 1.38 -8.79 -10.41
C GLN A 17 0.94 -9.44 -11.73
N ALA A 18 -0.38 -9.55 -11.97
CA ALA A 18 -0.92 -10.13 -13.20
C ALA A 18 -0.62 -9.27 -14.45
N SER A 19 -0.49 -7.94 -14.30
CA SER A 19 -0.05 -7.04 -15.37
C SER A 19 1.47 -6.97 -15.56
N GLY A 20 2.26 -7.56 -14.65
CA GLY A 20 3.72 -7.48 -14.65
C GLY A 20 4.30 -6.21 -14.03
N ASP A 21 3.46 -5.34 -13.47
CA ASP A 21 3.88 -4.09 -12.81
C ASP A 21 4.51 -4.32 -11.43
N VAL A 22 4.37 -5.52 -10.88
CA VAL A 22 4.94 -5.95 -9.59
C VAL A 22 5.50 -7.37 -9.73
N GLY A 23 6.63 -7.63 -9.07
CA GLY A 23 7.25 -8.95 -9.07
C GLY A 23 6.34 -10.03 -8.46
N ALA A 24 6.26 -11.18 -9.11
CA ALA A 24 5.48 -12.32 -8.64
C ALA A 24 5.96 -12.90 -7.29
N GLY A 25 7.18 -12.58 -6.87
CA GLY A 25 7.74 -12.98 -5.58
C GLY A 25 7.30 -12.11 -4.39
N VAL A 26 6.57 -11.02 -4.62
CA VAL A 26 6.04 -10.17 -3.54
C VAL A 26 4.90 -10.90 -2.82
N ASP A 27 5.01 -11.02 -1.50
CA ASP A 27 3.93 -11.50 -0.64
C ASP A 27 2.83 -10.43 -0.56
N ALA A 28 1.76 -10.62 -1.36
CA ALA A 28 0.66 -9.68 -1.44
C ALA A 28 -0.11 -9.54 -0.12
N GLY A 29 -0.20 -10.60 0.70
CA GLY A 29 -0.90 -10.55 1.99
C GLY A 29 -0.13 -9.71 2.99
N ARG A 30 1.16 -10.04 3.19
CA ARG A 30 2.03 -9.27 4.08
C ARG A 30 2.15 -7.81 3.66
N THR A 31 2.27 -7.56 2.36
CA THR A 31 2.39 -6.20 1.83
C THR A 31 1.10 -5.40 2.01
N ALA A 32 -0.06 -6.01 1.78
CA ALA A 32 -1.34 -5.35 2.01
C ALA A 32 -1.55 -4.96 3.48
N ALA A 33 -1.20 -5.85 4.41
CA ALA A 33 -1.26 -5.56 5.84
C ALA A 33 -0.32 -4.40 6.22
N ALA A 34 0.91 -4.40 5.69
CA ALA A 34 1.87 -3.31 5.93
C ALA A 34 1.39 -1.96 5.38
N ILE A 35 0.82 -1.94 4.17
CA ILE A 35 0.24 -0.72 3.58
C ILE A 35 -0.93 -0.22 4.43
N LEU A 36 -1.82 -1.10 4.87
CA LEU A 36 -2.96 -0.70 5.70
C LEU A 36 -2.51 -0.10 7.04
N VAL A 37 -1.48 -0.68 7.68
CA VAL A 37 -0.89 -0.12 8.91
C VAL A 37 -0.24 1.23 8.64
N GLY A 38 0.48 1.37 7.51
CA GLY A 38 1.07 2.64 7.08
C GLY A 38 0.03 3.74 6.87
N ILE A 39 -1.09 3.42 6.21
CA ILE A 39 -2.24 4.33 6.05
C ILE A 39 -2.77 4.77 7.41
N GLN A 40 -2.94 3.85 8.36
CA GLN A 40 -3.41 4.23 9.71
C GLN A 40 -2.43 5.11 10.47
N GLY A 41 -1.12 4.93 10.29
CA GLY A 41 -0.11 5.86 10.81
C GLY A 41 -0.20 7.24 10.15
N GLY A 42 -0.39 7.30 8.83
CA GLY A 42 -0.55 8.54 8.09
C GLY A 42 -1.78 9.34 8.51
N VAL A 43 -2.91 8.67 8.78
CA VAL A 43 -4.13 9.31 9.31
C VAL A 43 -3.88 9.94 10.68
N VAL A 44 -3.11 9.29 11.56
CA VAL A 44 -2.74 9.86 12.88
C VAL A 44 -1.93 11.15 12.69
N LEU A 45 -0.99 11.16 11.75
CA LEU A 45 -0.19 12.35 11.46
C LEU A 45 -1.03 13.47 10.83
N GLN A 46 -1.90 13.14 9.87
CA GLN A 46 -2.86 14.08 9.27
C GLN A 46 -3.74 14.74 10.35
N MET A 47 -4.25 13.99 11.32
CA MET A 47 -5.05 14.56 12.41
C MET A 47 -4.24 15.52 13.29
N SER A 48 -2.93 15.33 13.40
CA SER A 48 -2.03 16.19 14.16
C SER A 48 -1.57 17.43 13.39
N THR A 49 -1.38 17.33 12.08
CA THR A 49 -0.81 18.41 11.24
C THR A 49 -1.87 19.16 10.42
N GLY A 50 -3.06 18.58 10.26
CA GLY A 50 -4.12 19.09 9.39
C GLY A 50 -3.88 18.86 7.90
N SER A 51 -2.82 18.13 7.52
CA SER A 51 -2.40 17.94 6.12
C SER A 51 -2.45 16.48 5.72
N VAL A 52 -3.01 16.19 4.54
CA VAL A 52 -3.02 14.84 3.94
C VAL A 52 -1.72 14.50 3.20
N ALA A 53 -0.85 15.49 3.01
CA ALA A 53 0.37 15.32 2.21
C ALA A 53 1.28 14.19 2.73
N ASP A 54 1.33 13.96 4.04
CA ASP A 54 2.13 12.87 4.62
C ASP A 54 1.57 11.48 4.26
N LEU A 55 0.24 11.36 4.15
CA LEU A 55 -0.41 10.13 3.73
C LEU A 55 -0.21 9.88 2.23
N GLU A 56 -0.34 10.92 1.40
CA GLU A 56 -0.07 10.86 -0.04
C GLU A 56 1.38 10.41 -0.30
N ALA A 57 2.35 11.05 0.36
CA ALA A 57 3.76 10.69 0.24
C ALA A 57 4.04 9.24 0.66
N ALA A 58 3.40 8.75 1.74
CA ALA A 58 3.55 7.37 2.18
C ALA A 58 2.99 6.37 1.16
N LEU A 59 1.82 6.66 0.56
CA LEU A 59 1.20 5.82 -0.46
C LEU A 59 2.01 5.79 -1.75
N ASP A 60 2.47 6.95 -2.23
CA ASP A 60 3.33 7.06 -3.42
C ASP A 60 4.62 6.27 -3.23
N THR A 61 5.23 6.38 -2.05
CA THR A 61 6.42 5.60 -1.69
C THR A 61 6.16 4.10 -1.72
N ALA A 62 5.03 3.64 -1.17
CA ALA A 62 4.68 2.22 -1.17
C ALA A 62 4.43 1.67 -2.59
N ILE A 63 3.74 2.44 -3.44
CA ILE A 63 3.48 2.08 -4.85
C ILE A 63 4.79 2.05 -5.64
N ALA A 64 5.68 3.03 -5.43
CA ALA A 64 6.99 3.05 -6.06
C ALA A 64 7.83 1.83 -5.65
N ALA A 65 7.83 1.48 -4.36
CA ALA A 65 8.52 0.31 -3.87
C ALA A 65 7.98 -1.00 -4.47
N LEU A 66 6.66 -1.12 -4.64
CA LEU A 66 6.04 -2.25 -5.33
C LEU A 66 6.51 -2.34 -6.80
N ARG A 67 6.47 -1.23 -7.53
CA ARG A 67 6.88 -1.18 -8.95
C ARG A 67 8.37 -1.46 -9.14
N ALA A 68 9.21 -1.08 -8.19
CA ALA A 68 10.64 -1.39 -8.22
C ALA A 68 10.95 -2.89 -8.14
N THR A 69 9.96 -3.73 -7.84
CA THR A 69 10.09 -5.20 -7.85
C THR A 69 9.74 -5.84 -9.20
N ALA A 70 9.23 -5.05 -10.16
CA ALA A 70 8.96 -5.54 -11.50
C ALA A 70 10.26 -6.06 -12.16
N PRO A 71 10.18 -7.12 -12.99
CA PRO A 71 11.32 -7.71 -13.67
C PRO A 71 11.92 -6.82 -14.77
#